data_AF-A0A059XCC6-F1
#
_entry.id   AF-A0A059XCC6-F1
#
_cell.length_a   1.000
_cell.length_b   1.000
_cell.length_c   1.000
_cell.angle_alpha   90.00
_cell.angle_beta   90.00
_cell.angle_gamma   90.00
#
_symmetry.space_group_name_H-M   'P 1'
#
loop_
_entity.id
_entity.type
_entity.pdbx_description
1 polymer ?
#
loop_
_entity_poly.entity_id
_entity_poly.type
_entity_poly.pdbx_seq_one_letter_code
_entity_poly.pdbx_strand_id
1 'polypeptide(L)'
;VKEDKKWFKDVTKHVGTVVMGRKTYETMNSKPLPDRVNYILTRNPEAMEKTEGVIPITLEKFRELKLRDYCIVGGYQIYNELWKDATVLYISRHKNVEIDGSEFKLDLKSCVLFDRSESEDLVKEIYIQHPYISHIITYEYGEHPYLDQAQKIWQEKSVQGVHITVSLFI
;
A
#
# COMPACT_ATOMS: atom_id res chain seq x y z
N VAL A 1 3.65 0.45 17.86
CA VAL A 1 4.96 1.06 18.21
C VAL A 1 5.00 2.51 17.70
N LYS A 2 5.65 3.46 18.40
CA LYS A 2 5.65 4.90 18.00
C LYS A 2 6.32 5.11 16.64
N GLU A 3 7.40 4.37 16.39
CA GLU A 3 8.13 4.39 15.12
C GLU A 3 7.24 3.99 13.94
N ASP A 4 6.50 2.89 14.07
CA ASP A 4 5.56 2.41 13.06
C ASP A 4 4.47 3.46 12.73
N LYS A 5 3.83 4.05 13.75
CA LYS A 5 2.84 5.14 13.54
C LYS A 5 3.43 6.34 12.81
N LYS A 6 4.69 6.66 13.07
CA LYS A 6 5.39 7.75 12.38
C LYS A 6 5.62 7.37 10.92
N TRP A 7 6.15 6.18 10.66
CA TRP A 7 6.39 5.69 9.30
C TRP A 7 5.11 5.62 8.46
N PHE A 8 4.05 5.04 9.01
CA PHE A 8 2.71 5.03 8.42
C PHE A 8 2.24 6.45 8.06
N LYS A 9 2.37 7.41 8.99
CA LYS A 9 1.98 8.80 8.76
C LYS A 9 2.79 9.43 7.64
N ASP A 10 4.11 9.26 7.66
CA ASP A 10 5.02 9.91 6.71
C ASP A 10 4.76 9.40 5.29
N VAL A 11 4.62 8.09 5.09
CA VAL A 11 4.34 7.53 3.77
C VAL A 11 2.93 7.87 3.28
N THR A 12 1.90 7.68 4.11
CA THR A 12 0.52 7.96 3.68
C THR A 12 0.30 9.44 3.40
N LYS A 13 1.01 10.34 4.08
CA LYS A 13 1.00 11.77 3.75
C LYS A 13 1.72 12.08 2.46
N HIS A 14 2.84 11.40 2.17
CA HIS A 14 3.54 11.57 0.91
C HIS A 14 2.65 11.20 -0.30
N VAL A 15 1.87 10.13 -0.18
CA VAL A 15 0.91 9.71 -1.22
C VAL A 15 -0.35 10.58 -1.24
N GLY A 16 -0.79 11.10 -0.08
CA GLY A 16 -1.90 12.05 0.01
C GLY A 16 -3.31 11.46 -0.07
N THR A 17 -3.46 10.21 -0.53
CA THR A 17 -4.75 9.50 -0.58
C THR A 17 -4.67 8.18 0.17
N VAL A 18 -5.64 7.92 1.03
CA VAL A 18 -5.77 6.67 1.80
C VAL A 18 -7.11 6.00 1.51
N VAL A 19 -7.08 4.68 1.42
CA VAL A 19 -8.22 3.82 1.16
C VAL A 19 -8.29 2.79 2.27
N MET A 20 -9.43 2.73 2.94
CA MET A 20 -9.63 1.76 4.01
C MET A 20 -11.05 1.23 4.04
N GLY A 21 -11.25 0.07 4.65
CA GLY A 21 -12.58 -0.47 4.90
C GLY A 21 -13.27 0.26 6.04
N ARG A 22 -14.61 0.31 6.01
CA ARG A 22 -15.42 0.90 7.08
C ARG A 22 -15.04 0.43 8.48
N LYS A 23 -14.82 -0.88 8.69
CA LYS A 23 -14.43 -1.41 10.01
C LYS A 23 -13.10 -0.85 10.51
N THR A 24 -12.14 -0.66 9.62
CA THR A 24 -10.84 -0.04 9.95
C THR A 24 -11.02 1.43 10.31
N TYR A 25 -11.88 2.14 9.59
CA TYR A 25 -12.24 3.52 9.95
C TYR A 25 -12.88 3.60 11.35
N GLU A 26 -13.82 2.71 11.65
CA GLU A 26 -14.49 2.62 12.96
C GLU A 26 -13.46 2.33 14.08
N THR A 27 -12.50 1.42 13.87
CA THR A 27 -11.46 1.10 14.87
C THR A 27 -10.44 2.23 15.05
N MET A 28 -10.29 3.11 14.05
CA MET A 28 -9.47 4.32 14.12
C MET A 28 -10.20 5.51 14.78
N ASN A 29 -11.15 5.22 15.66
CA ASN A 29 -12.01 6.20 16.35
C ASN A 29 -12.90 7.02 15.40
N SER A 30 -13.19 6.51 14.21
CA SER A 30 -14.03 7.19 13.22
C SER A 30 -13.58 8.62 12.93
N LYS A 31 -12.27 8.82 12.81
CA LYS A 31 -11.66 10.11 12.47
C LYS A 31 -10.91 10.00 11.15
N PRO A 32 -11.15 10.93 10.20
CA PRO A 32 -10.36 10.97 8.98
C PRO A 32 -8.89 11.24 9.32
N LEU A 33 -8.01 10.64 8.54
CA LEU A 33 -6.60 10.90 8.62
C LEU A 33 -6.31 12.32 8.09
N PRO A 34 -5.79 13.24 8.91
CA PRO A 34 -5.61 14.64 8.50
C PRO A 34 -4.60 14.76 7.36
N ASP A 35 -4.80 15.80 6.54
CA ASP A 35 -4.00 16.14 5.36
C ASP A 35 -3.97 15.05 4.27
N ARG A 36 -5.01 14.18 4.24
CA ARG A 36 -5.16 13.09 3.28
C ARG A 36 -6.61 13.03 2.80
N VAL A 37 -6.80 12.60 1.55
CA VAL A 37 -8.11 12.20 1.04
C VAL A 37 -8.43 10.82 1.58
N ASN A 38 -9.56 10.67 2.29
CA ASN A 38 -9.92 9.44 2.98
C ASN A 38 -11.08 8.73 2.25
N TYR A 39 -10.79 7.70 1.46
CA TYR A 39 -11.82 6.83 0.88
C TYR A 39 -12.18 5.69 1.84
N ILE A 40 -13.47 5.56 2.13
CA ILE A 40 -13.99 4.50 3.00
C ILE A 40 -14.79 3.51 2.15
N LEU A 41 -14.21 2.33 1.94
CA LEU A 41 -14.85 1.24 1.22
C LEU A 41 -15.96 0.64 2.08
N THR A 42 -17.19 0.72 1.57
CA THR A 42 -18.40 0.21 2.21
C THR A 42 -19.42 -0.26 1.17
N ARG A 43 -20.24 -1.25 1.57
CA ARG A 43 -21.37 -1.72 0.74
C ARG A 43 -22.59 -0.79 0.83
N ASN A 44 -22.62 0.10 1.83
CA ASN A 44 -23.67 1.09 2.01
C ASN A 44 -23.05 2.48 2.21
N PRO A 45 -22.70 3.20 1.11
CA PRO A 45 -22.11 4.53 1.19
C PRO A 45 -23.05 5.58 1.79
N GLU A 46 -24.35 5.47 1.55
CA GLU A 46 -25.39 6.41 2.02
C GLU A 46 -25.42 6.50 3.56
N ALA A 47 -25.16 5.38 4.25
CA ALA A 47 -25.09 5.36 5.71
C ALA A 47 -23.96 6.23 6.29
N MET A 48 -22.98 6.63 5.47
CA MET A 48 -21.83 7.44 5.87
C MET A 48 -21.79 8.81 5.20
N GLU A 49 -22.79 9.18 4.40
CA GLU A 49 -22.78 10.41 3.59
C GLU A 49 -22.61 11.70 4.42
N LYS A 50 -23.08 11.68 5.68
CA LYS A 50 -22.94 12.81 6.62
C LYS A 50 -21.61 12.82 7.39
N THR A 51 -20.72 11.88 7.12
CA THR A 51 -19.43 11.79 7.81
C THR A 51 -18.46 12.79 7.19
N GLU A 52 -18.09 13.82 7.95
CA GLU A 52 -17.18 14.85 7.45
C GLU A 52 -15.76 14.32 7.23
N GLY A 53 -15.10 14.82 6.18
CA GLY A 53 -13.70 14.53 5.89
C GLY A 53 -13.41 13.14 5.33
N VAL A 54 -14.45 12.38 4.96
CA VAL A 54 -14.31 11.09 4.27
C VAL A 54 -15.18 11.00 3.02
N ILE A 55 -14.79 10.12 2.10
CA ILE A 55 -15.53 9.82 0.87
C ILE A 55 -15.97 8.35 0.95
N PRO A 56 -17.21 8.07 1.38
CA PRO A 56 -17.73 6.71 1.38
C PRO A 56 -18.01 6.26 -0.05
N ILE A 57 -17.54 5.07 -0.43
CA ILE A 57 -17.64 4.57 -1.80
C ILE A 57 -17.67 3.04 -1.82
N THR A 58 -18.29 2.45 -2.84
CA THR A 58 -18.18 1.01 -3.10
C THR A 58 -16.84 0.68 -3.76
N LEU A 59 -16.37 -0.56 -3.61
CA LEU A 59 -15.13 -1.01 -4.27
C LEU A 59 -15.20 -0.84 -5.80
N GLU A 60 -16.33 -1.19 -6.40
CA GLU A 60 -16.55 -1.10 -7.85
C GLU A 60 -16.40 0.33 -8.35
N LYS A 61 -17.12 1.28 -7.73
CA LYS A 61 -17.01 2.71 -8.06
C LYS A 61 -15.62 3.26 -7.79
N PHE A 62 -14.95 2.80 -6.73
CA PHE A 62 -13.58 3.20 -6.45
C PHE A 62 -12.61 2.78 -7.57
N ARG A 63 -12.74 1.55 -8.09
CA ARG A 63 -11.94 1.07 -9.23
C ARG A 63 -12.18 1.87 -10.50
N GLU A 64 -13.41 2.35 -10.72
CA GLU A 64 -13.75 3.21 -11.87
C GLU A 64 -13.04 4.58 -11.84
N LEU A 65 -12.68 5.10 -10.65
CA LEU A 65 -11.97 6.37 -10.52
C LEU A 65 -10.57 6.34 -11.14
N LYS A 66 -9.96 5.15 -11.28
CA LYS A 66 -8.61 4.95 -11.84
C LYS A 66 -7.59 5.91 -11.22
N LEU A 67 -7.67 6.07 -9.89
CA LEU A 67 -6.71 6.90 -9.15
C LEU A 67 -5.30 6.37 -9.38
N ARG A 68 -4.36 7.28 -9.62
CA ARG A 68 -2.96 6.94 -9.92
C ARG A 68 -2.21 6.50 -8.67
N ASP A 69 -2.39 7.25 -7.59
CA ASP A 69 -1.62 7.11 -6.36
C ASP A 69 -2.55 7.06 -5.15
N TYR A 70 -2.51 5.94 -4.42
CA TYR A 70 -3.23 5.78 -3.15
C TYR A 70 -2.59 4.71 -2.27
N CYS A 71 -2.77 4.86 -0.96
CA CYS A 71 -2.37 3.88 0.04
C CYS A 71 -3.58 3.05 0.48
N ILE A 72 -3.47 1.73 0.42
CA ILE A 72 -4.42 0.83 1.07
C ILE A 72 -3.94 0.61 2.51
N VAL A 73 -4.76 1.04 3.47
CA VAL A 73 -4.41 1.04 4.90
C VAL A 73 -5.30 0.13 5.73
N GLY A 74 -5.96 -0.82 5.08
CA GLY A 74 -6.65 -1.94 5.73
C GLY A 74 -8.15 -1.96 5.53
N GLY A 75 -8.87 -2.92 6.10
CA GLY A 75 -8.38 -4.04 6.92
C GLY A 75 -8.22 -5.32 6.11
N TYR A 76 -8.15 -6.46 6.79
CA TYR A 76 -7.96 -7.80 6.21
C TYR A 76 -8.74 -8.08 4.92
N GLN A 77 -10.03 -7.72 4.86
CA GLN A 77 -10.85 -7.91 3.65
C GLN A 77 -10.38 -7.03 2.49
N ILE A 78 -10.07 -5.76 2.75
CA ILE A 78 -9.59 -4.82 1.74
C ILE A 78 -8.21 -5.23 1.25
N TYR A 79 -7.32 -5.65 2.15
CA TYR A 79 -6.04 -6.23 1.77
C TYR A 79 -6.23 -7.42 0.85
N ASN A 80 -7.06 -8.41 1.20
CA ASN A 80 -7.32 -9.57 0.34
C ASN A 80 -7.83 -9.21 -1.06
N GLU A 81 -8.64 -8.16 -1.17
CA GLU A 81 -9.23 -7.74 -2.45
C GLU A 81 -8.30 -6.91 -3.32
N LEU A 82 -7.38 -6.14 -2.72
CA LEU A 82 -6.60 -5.11 -3.43
C LEU A 82 -5.08 -5.30 -3.39
N TRP A 83 -4.54 -6.17 -2.52
CA TRP A 83 -3.08 -6.29 -2.37
C TRP A 83 -2.38 -6.70 -3.66
N LYS A 84 -3.03 -7.50 -4.51
CA LYS A 84 -2.45 -7.96 -5.79
C LYS A 84 -2.34 -6.83 -6.82
N ASP A 85 -3.14 -5.78 -6.66
CA ASP A 85 -3.10 -4.58 -7.47
C ASP A 85 -2.06 -3.59 -6.94
N ALA A 86 -1.40 -3.91 -5.81
CA ALA A 86 -0.33 -3.12 -5.23
C ALA A 86 0.94 -3.13 -6.08
N THR A 87 1.65 -2.02 -6.07
CA THR A 87 2.96 -1.87 -6.71
C THR A 87 4.06 -1.86 -5.67
N VAL A 88 3.76 -1.30 -4.50
CA VAL A 88 4.71 -1.20 -3.39
C VAL A 88 4.03 -1.75 -2.14
N LEU A 89 4.74 -2.53 -1.35
CA LEU A 89 4.26 -3.04 -0.07
C LEU A 89 5.17 -2.48 1.02
N TYR A 90 4.61 -1.73 1.94
CA TYR A 90 5.27 -1.22 3.15
C TYR A 90 4.84 -2.11 4.32
N ILE A 91 5.75 -2.97 4.79
CA ILE A 91 5.41 -3.99 5.78
C ILE A 91 6.13 -3.68 7.10
N SER A 92 5.36 -3.63 8.18
CA SER A 92 5.82 -3.45 9.56
C SER A 92 5.68 -4.76 10.33
N ARG A 93 6.80 -5.44 10.60
CA ARG A 93 6.79 -6.68 11.42
C ARG A 93 7.21 -6.37 12.84
N HIS A 94 6.26 -6.50 13.77
CA HIS A 94 6.53 -6.35 15.19
C HIS A 94 7.09 -7.64 15.78
N LYS A 95 8.21 -7.57 16.51
CA LYS A 95 8.91 -8.76 17.03
C LYS A 95 8.26 -9.37 18.27
N ASN A 96 7.63 -8.53 19.10
CA ASN A 96 7.14 -8.88 20.42
C ASN A 96 5.61 -8.73 20.51
N VAL A 97 4.87 -9.31 19.55
CA VAL A 97 3.40 -9.21 19.51
C VAL A 97 2.79 -10.61 19.50
N GLU A 98 1.95 -10.89 20.49
CA GLU A 98 1.06 -12.04 20.46
C GLU A 98 -0.09 -11.74 19.49
N ILE A 99 -0.27 -12.62 18.50
CA ILE A 99 -1.35 -12.49 17.52
C ILE A 99 -2.56 -13.27 18.02
N ASP A 100 -3.58 -12.57 18.50
CA ASP A 100 -4.92 -13.12 18.71
C ASP A 100 -5.82 -12.73 17.54
N GLY A 101 -5.75 -13.48 16.43
CA GLY A 101 -6.49 -13.14 15.23
C GLY A 101 -6.14 -13.91 13.97
N SER A 102 -6.77 -13.48 12.87
CA SER A 102 -6.55 -14.07 11.55
C SER A 102 -5.23 -13.59 10.95
N GLU A 103 -4.38 -14.54 10.57
CA GLU A 103 -3.14 -14.27 9.85
C GLU A 103 -3.45 -13.86 8.40
N PHE A 104 -2.91 -12.72 7.98
CA PHE A 104 -2.93 -12.33 6.58
C PHE A 104 -1.78 -13.02 5.83
N LYS A 105 -2.12 -13.99 4.97
CA LYS A 105 -1.13 -14.72 4.16
C LYS A 105 -0.74 -13.91 2.93
N LEU A 106 0.30 -13.11 3.08
CA LEU A 106 0.90 -12.38 1.97
C LEU A 106 1.90 -13.28 1.22
N ASP A 107 1.70 -13.47 -0.08
CA ASP A 107 2.66 -14.16 -0.94
C ASP A 107 3.60 -13.13 -1.60
N LEU A 108 4.85 -13.11 -1.14
CA LEU A 108 5.89 -12.19 -1.61
C LEU A 108 6.74 -12.77 -2.76
N LYS A 109 6.43 -13.95 -3.29
CA LYS A 109 7.25 -14.60 -4.33
C LYS A 109 7.40 -13.77 -5.60
N SER A 110 6.40 -12.95 -5.94
CA SER A 110 6.40 -12.04 -7.09
C SER A 110 6.88 -10.62 -6.74
N CYS A 111 7.47 -10.44 -5.57
CA CYS A 111 7.91 -9.14 -5.06
C CYS A 111 9.43 -9.14 -4.86
N VAL A 112 10.04 -7.97 -5.07
CA VAL A 112 11.47 -7.74 -4.80
C VAL A 112 11.59 -6.90 -3.54
N LEU A 113 12.40 -7.36 -2.58
CA LEU A 113 12.75 -6.55 -1.41
C LEU A 113 13.63 -5.38 -1.86
N PHE A 114 13.13 -4.16 -1.69
CA PHE A 114 13.79 -2.93 -2.07
C PHE A 114 14.59 -2.33 -0.91
N ASP A 115 13.99 -2.27 0.27
CA ASP A 115 14.64 -1.74 1.47
C ASP A 115 14.22 -2.53 2.71
N ARG A 116 15.13 -2.63 3.67
CA ARG A 116 14.87 -3.23 4.98
C ARG A 116 15.62 -2.46 6.05
N SER A 117 14.89 -2.05 7.08
CA SER A 117 15.47 -1.49 8.31
C SER A 117 14.90 -2.19 9.53
N GLU A 118 15.71 -2.29 10.58
CA GLU A 118 15.38 -3.06 11.76
C GLU A 118 15.76 -2.27 13.01
N SER A 119 14.82 -2.14 13.93
CA SER A 119 15.01 -1.63 15.29
C SER A 119 14.75 -2.75 16.30
N GLU A 120 14.83 -2.43 17.60
CA GLU A 120 14.68 -3.41 18.68
C GLU A 120 13.35 -4.17 18.61
N ASP A 121 12.25 -3.47 18.32
CA ASP A 121 10.88 -4.01 18.36
C ASP A 121 10.22 -4.15 16.98
N LEU A 122 10.83 -3.62 15.92
CA LEU A 122 10.18 -3.45 14.62
C LEU A 122 11.15 -3.73 13.45
N VAL A 123 10.70 -4.51 12.48
CA VAL A 123 11.32 -4.63 11.15
C VAL A 123 10.42 -3.92 10.16
N LYS A 124 10.97 -2.99 9.37
CA LYS A 124 10.29 -2.32 8.26
C LYS A 124 10.88 -2.84 6.95
N GLU A 125 10.00 -3.27 6.06
CA GLU A 125 10.38 -3.78 4.75
C GLU A 125 9.59 -3.05 3.67
N ILE A 126 10.26 -2.70 2.57
CA ILE A 126 9.62 -2.16 1.38
C ILE A 126 9.82 -3.18 0.27
N TYR A 127 8.73 -3.69 -0.28
CA TYR A 127 8.75 -4.56 -1.45
C TYR A 127 8.17 -3.85 -2.66
N ILE A 128 8.68 -4.16 -3.84
CA ILE A 128 8.10 -3.73 -5.11
C ILE A 128 7.52 -4.96 -5.80
N GLN A 129 6.22 -4.92 -6.07
CA GLN A 129 5.52 -5.94 -6.83
C GLN A 129 5.71 -5.65 -8.33
N HIS A 130 6.26 -6.62 -9.03
CA HIS A 130 6.61 -6.48 -10.44
C HIS A 130 5.53 -7.14 -11.31
N PRO A 131 4.90 -6.44 -12.27
CA PRO A 131 3.78 -6.93 -13.08
C PRO A 131 4.15 -8.11 -13.97
N TYR A 132 5.45 -8.34 -14.20
CA TYR A 132 5.96 -9.43 -15.05
C TYR A 132 6.78 -10.50 -14.31
N ILE A 133 6.68 -10.65 -12.98
CA ILE A 133 7.22 -11.85 -12.31
C ILE A 133 6.24 -13.02 -12.49
N SER A 134 5.94 -13.33 -13.75
CA SER A 134 5.71 -14.68 -14.23
C SER A 134 6.82 -14.94 -15.25
N HIS A 135 7.97 -15.39 -14.77
CA HIS A 135 9.12 -15.76 -15.61
C HIS A 135 9.62 -14.66 -16.60
N ILE A 136 10.58 -13.85 -16.12
CA ILE A 136 11.65 -13.14 -16.89
C ILE A 136 11.28 -11.77 -17.58
N ILE A 137 12.13 -10.73 -17.33
CA ILE A 137 12.45 -9.44 -18.05
C ILE A 137 11.62 -8.15 -17.68
N THR A 138 12.05 -6.89 -17.92
CA THR A 138 12.98 -5.91 -17.25
C THR A 138 12.51 -4.46 -17.60
N TYR A 139 12.70 -3.44 -16.73
CA TYR A 139 12.15 -2.05 -16.82
C TYR A 139 13.14 -0.88 -17.08
N GLU A 140 12.76 0.15 -17.88
CA GLU A 140 13.40 1.48 -17.82
C GLU A 140 12.67 2.39 -16.81
N TYR A 141 13.42 2.90 -15.83
CA TYR A 141 12.95 3.86 -14.82
C TYR A 141 13.67 5.22 -14.99
N GLY A 142 12.96 6.31 -14.67
CA GLY A 142 13.45 7.71 -14.67
C GLY A 142 13.88 8.23 -13.29
N GLU A 143 14.80 9.21 -13.33
CA GLU A 143 15.93 9.49 -12.42
C GLU A 143 15.70 9.51 -10.88
N HIS A 144 16.51 8.71 -10.20
CA HIS A 144 16.66 8.53 -8.75
C HIS A 144 18.16 8.19 -8.54
N PRO A 145 18.83 8.59 -7.46
CA PRO A 145 20.28 8.41 -7.29
C PRO A 145 20.82 6.96 -7.31
N TYR A 146 19.93 5.96 -7.36
CA TYR A 146 20.27 4.53 -7.48
C TYR A 146 19.83 3.91 -8.82
N LEU A 147 19.31 4.73 -9.75
CA LEU A 147 18.84 4.28 -11.05
C LEU A 147 19.95 3.93 -12.02
N ASP A 148 21.11 4.56 -11.94
CA ASP A 148 22.23 4.24 -12.83
C ASP A 148 22.71 2.79 -12.66
N GLN A 149 22.63 2.24 -11.43
CA GLN A 149 22.95 0.84 -11.19
C GLN A 149 21.86 -0.12 -11.71
N ALA A 150 20.59 0.23 -11.56
CA ALA A 150 19.48 -0.56 -12.09
C ALA A 150 19.40 -0.48 -13.63
N GLN A 151 19.67 0.70 -14.22
CA GLN A 151 19.72 0.96 -15.65
C GLN A 151 20.88 0.22 -16.34
N LYS A 152 22.06 0.11 -15.70
CA LYS A 152 23.20 -0.63 -16.27
C LYS A 152 22.90 -2.13 -16.44
N ILE A 153 22.05 -2.69 -15.58
CA ILE A 153 21.55 -4.09 -15.68
C ILE A 153 20.40 -4.18 -16.71
N TRP A 154 19.68 -3.09 -16.91
CA TRP A 154 18.50 -3.01 -17.77
C TRP A 154 18.80 -2.68 -19.26
N GLN A 155 19.83 -1.90 -19.58
CA GLN A 155 20.20 -1.52 -20.97
C GLN A 155 20.54 -2.71 -21.89
N GLU A 156 20.78 -3.89 -21.34
CA GLU A 156 20.97 -5.10 -22.15
C GLU A 156 19.62 -5.72 -22.63
N LYS A 157 18.44 -5.27 -22.16
CA LYS A 157 17.16 -6.04 -22.31
C LYS A 157 15.83 -5.25 -22.43
N SER A 158 15.76 -4.11 -23.11
CA SER A 158 14.56 -3.23 -23.30
C SER A 158 13.23 -3.92 -23.74
N VAL A 159 12.05 -3.35 -23.37
CA VAL A 159 10.92 -2.80 -24.21
C VAL A 159 9.53 -2.72 -23.47
N GLN A 160 9.01 -1.49 -23.25
CA GLN A 160 7.61 -0.95 -23.06
C GLN A 160 6.59 -1.43 -21.97
N GLY A 161 6.13 -0.52 -21.07
CA GLY A 161 4.82 -0.62 -20.35
C GLY A 161 4.63 0.23 -19.06
N VAL A 162 3.41 0.77 -18.81
CA VAL A 162 2.96 1.79 -17.81
C VAL A 162 3.14 1.42 -16.31
N HIS A 163 3.51 2.38 -15.44
CA HIS A 163 3.55 2.25 -13.97
C HIS A 163 2.31 2.86 -13.26
N ILE A 164 1.63 2.06 -12.43
CA ILE A 164 0.63 2.48 -11.41
C ILE A 164 1.30 2.30 -10.05
N THR A 165 1.05 3.13 -9.02
CA THR A 165 1.63 2.95 -7.67
C THR A 165 0.54 2.79 -6.61
N VAL A 166 0.37 1.56 -6.13
CA VAL A 166 -0.54 1.25 -5.02
C VAL A 166 0.27 0.72 -3.85
N SER A 167 0.12 1.34 -2.68
CA SER A 167 0.97 1.09 -1.51
C SER A 167 0.20 0.43 -0.37
N LEU A 168 0.62 -0.77 0.07
CA LEU A 168 -0.05 -1.53 1.14
C LEU A 168 0.69 -1.43 2.47
N PHE A 169 -0.01 -1.13 3.56
CA PHE A 169 0.58 -1.14 4.92
C PHE A 169 0.13 -2.36 5.72
N ILE A 170 0.98 -3.39 5.90
CA ILE A 170 0.62 -4.59 6.69
C ILE A 170 1.38 -4.60 8.00
#